data_AF-A0AAW2LAM0-F1
#
_entry.id   AF-A0AAW2LAM0-F1
#
_cell.length_a   1.000
_cell.length_b   1.000
_cell.length_c   1.000
_cell.angle_alpha   90.00
_cell.angle_beta   90.00
_cell.angle_gamma   90.00
#
_symmetry.space_group_name_H-M   'P 1'
#
loop_
_entity.id
_entity.type
_entity.pdbx_description
1 polymer ?
#
loop_
_entity_poly.entity_id
_entity_poly.type
_entity_poly.pdbx_seq_one_letter_code
_entity_poly.pdbx_strand_id
1 'polypeptide(L)'
;MFPETTVTHFDSALSDHAPIIISTTGSVVTPTALSRPWRSEAHWLQGPECDEVIKMGWAGMGRITGCWGVIHKLSACRHHLKTWSRSLAHLDRKQGHRLESQIREIKRGPISLESRRKEADLWDKLDAWYARQELYWQQRRKIH
;
A
#
# COMPACT_ATOMS: atom_id res chain seq x y z
N MET A 1 22.57 38.51 -12.44
CA MET A 1 23.55 37.41 -12.59
C MET A 1 23.30 36.43 -11.46
N PHE A 2 23.29 35.11 -11.70
CA PHE A 2 22.96 34.07 -10.71
C PHE A 2 24.24 33.33 -10.29
N PRO A 3 25.03 33.88 -9.34
CA PRO A 3 26.38 33.39 -9.04
C PRO A 3 26.42 32.00 -8.42
N GLU A 4 25.28 31.52 -7.90
CA GLU A 4 25.15 30.23 -7.24
C GLU A 4 24.50 29.17 -8.14
N THR A 5 24.56 29.36 -9.47
CA THR A 5 23.98 28.40 -10.40
C THR A 5 24.78 27.10 -10.42
N THR A 6 24.13 25.98 -10.12
CA THR A 6 24.70 24.64 -10.21
C THR A 6 23.94 23.82 -11.23
N VAL A 7 24.66 22.96 -11.96
CA VAL A 7 24.11 22.05 -12.97
C VAL A 7 24.46 20.63 -12.58
N THR A 8 23.46 19.76 -12.47
CA THR A 8 23.64 18.34 -12.13
C THR A 8 22.95 17.45 -13.15
N HIS A 9 23.67 16.46 -13.67
CA HIS A 9 23.11 15.40 -14.50
C HIS A 9 22.52 14.32 -13.59
N PHE A 10 21.26 13.94 -13.82
CA PHE A 10 20.63 12.85 -13.07
C PHE A 10 20.77 11.54 -13.85
N ASP A 11 21.76 10.74 -13.47
CA ASP A 11 21.99 9.44 -14.11
C ASP A 11 20.93 8.43 -13.63
N SER A 12 20.15 7.91 -14.58
CA SER A 12 19.19 6.84 -14.33
C SER A 12 19.75 5.52 -14.86
N ALA A 13 19.85 4.51 -14.00
CA ALA A 13 20.28 3.17 -14.42
C ALA A 13 19.28 2.45 -15.34
N LEU A 14 18.08 3.00 -15.52
CA LEU A 14 16.96 2.37 -16.21
C LEU A 14 16.42 3.21 -17.38
N SER A 15 17.02 4.37 -17.66
CA SER A 15 16.62 5.28 -18.74
C SER A 15 17.86 5.91 -19.35
N ASP A 16 17.98 5.84 -20.67
CA ASP A 16 19.03 6.48 -21.48
C ASP A 16 18.89 8.01 -21.56
N HIS A 17 17.75 8.55 -21.13
CA HIS A 17 17.58 9.98 -20.90
C HIS A 17 18.14 10.39 -19.53
N ALA A 18 19.23 11.17 -19.53
CA ALA A 18 19.83 11.79 -18.35
C ALA A 18 19.39 13.26 -18.25
N PRO A 19 18.33 13.60 -17.48
CA PRO A 19 17.85 14.97 -17.38
C PRO A 19 18.89 15.88 -16.71
N ILE A 20 18.97 17.12 -17.23
CA ILE A 20 19.82 18.17 -16.69
C ILE A 20 19.00 19.00 -15.69
N ILE A 21 19.45 19.06 -14.44
CA ILE A 21 18.85 19.90 -13.41
C ILE A 21 19.71 21.14 -13.24
N ILE A 22 19.10 22.32 -13.37
CA ILE A 22 19.73 23.62 -13.15
C ILE A 22 19.12 24.23 -11.88
N SER A 23 19.93 24.44 -10.85
CA SER A 23 19.53 25.16 -9.64
C SER A 23 20.19 26.53 -9.64
N THR A 24 19.41 27.61 -9.54
CA THR A 24 19.90 29.00 -9.56
C THR A 24 20.19 29.58 -8.17
N THR A 25 19.95 28.80 -7.11
CA THR A 25 19.99 29.23 -5.70
C THR A 25 21.04 28.48 -4.86
N GLY A 26 22.02 27.81 -5.49
CA GLY A 26 23.14 27.12 -4.81
C GLY A 26 22.78 25.87 -4.01
N SER A 27 21.54 25.75 -3.55
CA SER A 27 20.99 24.55 -2.95
C SER A 27 20.53 23.63 -4.05
N VAL A 28 21.23 22.51 -4.23
CA VAL A 28 20.56 21.31 -4.74
C VAL A 28 19.51 21.01 -3.69
N VAL A 29 18.27 21.42 -3.94
CA VAL A 29 17.12 20.88 -3.23
C VAL A 29 17.08 19.43 -3.67
N THR A 30 17.90 18.59 -3.02
CA THR A 30 17.51 17.21 -2.86
C THR A 30 16.07 17.30 -2.37
N PRO A 31 15.11 16.60 -2.97
CA PRO A 31 13.82 16.46 -2.35
C PRO A 31 14.10 15.75 -1.02
N THR A 32 14.44 16.56 -0.01
CA THR A 32 14.64 16.21 1.39
C THR A 32 13.38 15.47 1.69
N ALA A 33 13.46 14.14 1.76
CA ALA A 33 12.36 13.21 1.64
C ALA A 33 11.10 13.82 2.24
N LEU A 34 10.32 14.56 1.42
CA LEU A 34 9.21 15.34 1.93
C LEU A 34 8.30 14.25 2.45
N SER A 35 8.18 14.16 3.77
CA SER A 35 7.59 13.01 4.45
C SER A 35 6.28 12.73 3.74
N ARG A 36 6.25 11.66 2.93
CA ARG A 36 5.13 11.44 2.03
C ARG A 36 3.90 11.42 2.93
N PRO A 37 2.92 12.31 2.69
CA PRO A 37 1.75 12.35 3.55
C PRO A 37 1.16 10.96 3.58
N TRP A 38 0.85 10.47 4.77
CA TRP A 38 0.21 9.18 4.90
C TRP A 38 -1.09 9.20 4.09
N ARG A 39 -1.28 8.19 3.24
CA ARG A 39 -2.47 8.00 2.42
C ARG A 39 -3.05 6.64 2.74
N SER A 40 -4.37 6.54 2.67
CA SER A 40 -5.04 5.26 2.68
C SER A 40 -4.79 4.50 1.38
N GLU A 41 -4.78 3.17 1.47
CA GLU A 41 -4.64 2.30 0.31
C GLU A 41 -6.00 1.70 -0.06
N ALA A 42 -6.33 1.71 -1.35
CA ALA A 42 -7.63 1.21 -1.82
C ALA A 42 -7.86 -0.27 -1.51
N HIS A 43 -6.81 -1.09 -1.57
CA HIS A 43 -6.88 -2.53 -1.31
C HIS A 43 -7.26 -2.87 0.15
N TRP A 44 -7.11 -1.93 1.10
CA TRP A 44 -7.53 -2.15 2.49
C TRP A 44 -9.02 -2.43 2.59
N LEU A 45 -9.84 -1.83 1.72
CA LEU A 45 -11.30 -1.99 1.72
C LEU A 45 -11.77 -3.38 1.28
N GLN A 46 -10.89 -4.21 0.73
CA GLN A 46 -11.23 -5.59 0.34
C GLN A 46 -11.22 -6.56 1.52
N GLY A 47 -10.62 -6.19 2.66
CA GLY A 47 -10.57 -7.01 3.86
C GLY A 47 -11.58 -6.55 4.92
N PRO A 48 -12.28 -7.46 5.63
CA PRO A 48 -13.21 -7.09 6.70
C PRO A 48 -12.52 -6.39 7.87
N GLU A 49 -11.22 -6.64 8.07
CA GLU A 49 -10.41 -6.04 9.13
C GLU A 49 -10.36 -4.51 9.06
N CYS A 50 -10.40 -3.92 7.86
CA CYS A 50 -10.33 -2.47 7.71
C CYS A 50 -11.54 -1.77 8.34
N ASP A 51 -12.74 -2.34 8.12
CA ASP A 51 -13.99 -1.82 8.69
C ASP A 51 -13.96 -1.87 10.22
N GLU A 52 -13.49 -2.97 10.79
CA GLU A 52 -13.34 -3.12 12.24
C GLU A 52 -12.35 -2.10 12.82
N VAL A 53 -11.22 -1.86 12.16
CA VAL A 53 -10.23 -0.86 12.59
C VAL A 53 -10.82 0.55 12.55
N ILE A 54 -11.64 0.87 11.55
CA ILE A 54 -12.34 2.17 11.45
C ILE A 54 -13.36 2.30 12.58
N LYS A 55 -14.20 1.28 12.80
CA LYS A 55 -15.20 1.26 13.88
C LYS A 55 -14.54 1.47 15.25
N MET A 56 -13.43 0.78 15.52
CA MET A 56 -12.66 0.95 16.75
C MET A 56 -12.17 2.39 16.92
N GLY A 57 -11.55 2.97 15.89
CA GLY A 57 -11.08 4.35 15.92
C GLY A 57 -12.20 5.37 16.07
N TRP A 58 -13.38 5.09 15.51
CA TRP A 58 -14.54 5.98 15.55
C TRP A 58 -15.28 5.94 16.89
N ALA A 59 -15.38 4.76 17.51
CA ALA A 59 -16.10 4.53 18.76
C ALA A 59 -15.31 4.98 20.00
N GLY A 60 -13.98 5.06 19.92
CA GLY A 60 -13.12 5.41 21.06
C GLY A 60 -13.33 6.82 21.63
N MET A 61 -14.00 7.71 20.90
CA MET A 61 -14.43 9.02 21.40
C MET A 61 -15.96 9.06 21.45
N GLY A 62 -16.50 9.40 22.63
CA GLY A 62 -17.93 9.42 22.94
C GLY A 62 -18.78 10.35 22.05
N ARG A 63 -19.93 10.80 22.56
CA ARG A 63 -20.82 11.69 21.80
C ARG A 63 -20.14 13.06 21.66
N ILE A 64 -19.86 13.49 20.42
CA ILE A 64 -19.22 14.78 20.15
C ILE A 64 -20.14 15.64 19.29
N THR A 65 -20.18 16.94 19.59
CA THR A 65 -20.97 17.95 18.87
C THR A 65 -20.06 18.85 18.03
N GLY A 66 -20.44 19.08 16.79
CA GLY A 66 -19.76 20.03 15.89
C GLY A 66 -18.58 19.46 15.10
N CYS A 67 -18.06 20.29 14.19
CA CYS A 67 -17.00 19.96 13.25
C CYS A 67 -15.69 19.50 13.93
N TRP A 68 -15.34 20.06 15.09
CA TRP A 68 -14.15 19.68 15.84
C TRP A 68 -14.18 18.21 16.28
N GLY A 69 -15.35 17.71 16.69
CA GLY A 69 -15.51 16.32 17.07
C GLY A 69 -15.27 15.34 15.92
N VAL A 70 -15.74 15.68 14.73
CA VAL A 70 -15.51 14.88 13.52
C VAL A 70 -14.02 14.84 13.18
N ILE A 71 -13.31 15.97 13.26
CA ILE A 71 -11.86 16.04 13.01
C ILE A 71 -11.09 15.12 13.97
N HIS A 72 -11.45 15.14 15.25
CA HIS A 72 -10.84 14.27 16.26
C HIS A 72 -11.08 12.78 15.99
N LYS A 73 -12.31 12.39 15.63
CA LYS A 73 -12.62 10.99 15.24
C LYS A 73 -11.85 10.56 13.99
N LEU A 74 -11.73 11.43 12.99
CA LEU A 74 -10.93 11.14 11.79
C LEU A 74 -9.45 10.98 12.13
N SER A 75 -8.91 11.78 13.06
CA SER A 75 -7.54 11.66 13.55
C SER A 75 -7.32 10.32 14.27
N ALA A 76 -8.27 9.89 15.11
CA ALA A 76 -8.24 8.59 15.77
C ALA A 76 -8.28 7.45 14.74
N CYS A 77 -9.23 7.47 13.79
CA CYS A 77 -9.30 6.48 12.72
C CYS A 77 -7.99 6.39 11.93
N ARG A 78 -7.39 7.55 11.58
CA ARG A 78 -6.09 7.61 10.89
C ARG A 78 -4.99 6.95 11.71
N HIS A 79 -4.94 7.18 13.02
CA HIS A 79 -3.95 6.56 13.90
C HIS A 79 -4.09 5.04 13.91
N HIS A 80 -5.31 4.53 14.10
CA HIS A 80 -5.60 3.10 14.11
C HIS A 80 -5.27 2.44 12.75
N LEU A 81 -5.70 3.04 11.64
CA LEU A 81 -5.40 2.56 10.29
C LEU A 81 -3.89 2.56 10.01
N LYS A 82 -3.17 3.59 10.44
CA LYS A 82 -1.70 3.66 10.26
C LYS A 82 -1.01 2.54 11.03
N THR A 83 -1.42 2.25 12.26
CA THR A 83 -0.85 1.16 13.07
C THR A 83 -1.16 -0.21 12.47
N TRP A 84 -2.43 -0.46 12.11
CA TRP A 84 -2.84 -1.71 11.45
C TRP A 84 -2.18 -1.92 10.08
N SER A 85 -2.03 -0.87 9.27
CA SER A 85 -1.37 -0.99 7.96
C SER A 85 0.09 -1.49 8.05
N ARG A 86 0.76 -1.25 9.18
CA ARG A 86 2.13 -1.74 9.42
C ARG A 86 2.15 -3.26 9.64
N SER A 87 1.11 -3.84 10.24
CA SER A 87 1.03 -5.31 10.38
C SER A 87 0.74 -5.98 9.04
N LEU A 88 -0.01 -5.33 8.14
CA LEU A 88 -0.30 -5.87 6.79
C LEU A 88 0.95 -6.00 5.91
N ALA A 89 1.87 -5.02 5.96
CA ALA A 89 3.04 -4.97 5.08
C ALA A 89 3.96 -6.19 5.22
N HIS A 90 3.97 -6.84 6.39
CA HIS A 90 4.76 -8.04 6.65
C HIS A 90 4.07 -9.33 6.17
N LEU A 91 2.74 -9.33 6.05
CA LEU A 91 1.94 -10.50 5.70
C LEU A 91 1.88 -10.73 4.17
N ASP A 92 2.02 -9.67 3.37
CA ASP A 92 1.62 -9.73 1.96
C ASP A 92 2.68 -10.30 0.99
N ARG A 93 3.98 -10.08 1.26
CA ARG A 93 5.07 -10.44 0.30
C ARG A 93 5.21 -11.93 -0.01
N LYS A 94 4.87 -12.82 0.93
CA LYS A 94 5.02 -14.27 0.76
C LYS A 94 3.69 -14.99 0.52
N GLN A 95 2.57 -14.28 0.61
CA GLN A 95 1.25 -14.89 0.59
C GLN A 95 0.92 -15.50 -0.77
N GLY A 96 1.18 -14.79 -1.88
CA GLY A 96 0.98 -15.33 -3.24
C GLY A 96 1.74 -16.63 -3.47
N HIS A 97 3.04 -16.63 -3.22
CA HIS A 97 3.87 -17.84 -3.35
C HIS A 97 3.44 -19.00 -2.46
N ARG A 98 2.95 -18.71 -1.24
CA ARG A 98 2.41 -19.74 -0.34
C ARG A 98 1.16 -20.37 -0.93
N LEU A 99 0.23 -19.57 -1.44
CA LEU A 99 -1.01 -20.05 -2.07
C LEU A 99 -0.68 -20.90 -3.32
N GLU A 100 0.20 -20.41 -4.19
CA GLU A 100 0.70 -21.17 -5.36
C GLU A 100 1.36 -22.50 -4.96
N SER A 101 2.12 -22.51 -3.86
CA SER A 101 2.75 -23.74 -3.35
C SER A 101 1.71 -24.73 -2.83
N GLN A 102 0.71 -24.27 -2.08
CA GLN A 102 -0.37 -25.12 -1.57
C GLN A 102 -1.20 -25.72 -2.70
N ILE A 103 -1.51 -24.94 -3.74
CA ILE A 103 -2.20 -25.44 -4.94
C ILE A 103 -1.36 -26.53 -5.62
N ARG A 104 -0.05 -26.31 -5.80
CA ARG A 104 0.86 -27.31 -6.39
C ARG A 104 0.91 -28.60 -5.59
N GLU A 105 0.89 -28.50 -4.26
CA GLU A 105 0.90 -29.66 -3.37
C GLU A 105 -0.40 -30.47 -3.48
N ILE A 106 -1.56 -29.80 -3.46
CA ILE A 106 -2.86 -30.47 -3.62
C ILE A 106 -2.96 -31.18 -4.98
N LYS A 107 -2.45 -30.56 -6.05
CA LYS A 107 -2.43 -31.16 -7.39
C LYS A 107 -1.54 -32.40 -7.51
N ARG A 108 -0.53 -32.56 -6.65
CA ARG A 108 0.35 -33.74 -6.61
C ARG A 108 -0.25 -34.88 -5.79
N GLY A 109 -1.22 -34.58 -4.93
CA GLY A 109 -1.90 -35.55 -4.09
C GLY A 109 -2.99 -36.34 -4.82
N PRO A 110 -3.66 -37.27 -4.11
CA PRO A 110 -4.76 -38.04 -4.65
C PRO A 110 -5.96 -37.16 -4.99
N ILE A 111 -6.57 -37.45 -6.14
CA ILE A 111 -7.79 -36.77 -6.60
C ILE A 111 -8.96 -37.26 -5.75
N SER A 112 -9.49 -36.37 -4.92
CA SER A 112 -10.70 -36.59 -4.12
C SER A 112 -11.63 -35.38 -4.22
N LEU A 113 -12.90 -35.56 -3.85
CA LEU A 113 -13.85 -34.45 -3.79
C LEU A 113 -13.38 -33.36 -2.81
N GLU A 114 -12.77 -33.76 -1.69
CA GLU A 114 -12.20 -32.84 -0.71
C GLU A 114 -11.00 -32.09 -1.26
N SER A 115 -10.09 -32.79 -1.96
CA SER A 115 -8.94 -32.18 -2.64
C SER A 115 -9.39 -31.12 -3.66
N ARG A 116 -10.44 -31.41 -4.46
CA ARG A 116 -11.00 -30.46 -5.42
C ARG A 116 -11.63 -29.23 -4.76
N ARG A 117 -12.36 -29.41 -3.65
CA ARG A 117 -12.93 -28.29 -2.89
C ARG A 117 -11.84 -27.40 -2.31
N LYS A 118 -10.84 -28.00 -1.68
CA LYS A 118 -9.68 -27.27 -1.14
C LYS A 118 -8.90 -26.55 -2.24
N GLU A 119 -8.75 -27.16 -3.42
CA GLU A 119 -8.12 -26.52 -4.57
C GLU A 119 -8.90 -25.28 -5.02
N ALA A 120 -10.23 -25.39 -5.16
CA ALA A 120 -11.09 -24.25 -5.52
C ALA A 120 -10.98 -23.09 -4.52
N ASP A 121 -11.08 -23.40 -3.22
CA ASP A 121 -10.90 -22.39 -2.15
C ASP A 121 -9.53 -21.69 -2.20
N LEU A 122 -8.47 -22.40 -2.59
CA LEU A 122 -7.13 -21.82 -2.72
C LEU A 122 -7.01 -20.93 -3.95
N TRP A 123 -7.64 -21.31 -5.06
CA TRP A 123 -7.73 -20.46 -6.25
C TRP A 123 -8.49 -19.18 -5.97
N ASP A 124 -9.64 -19.24 -5.31
CA ASP A 124 -10.41 -18.06 -4.92
C ASP A 124 -9.59 -17.11 -4.03
N LYS A 125 -8.81 -17.67 -3.09
CA LYS A 125 -7.89 -16.88 -2.23
C LYS A 125 -6.75 -16.25 -3.02
N LEU A 126 -6.23 -16.95 -4.04
CA LEU A 126 -5.16 -16.46 -4.89
C LEU A 126 -5.65 -15.34 -5.82
N ASP A 127 -6.83 -15.49 -6.39
CA ASP A 127 -7.46 -14.46 -7.22
C ASP A 127 -7.76 -13.20 -6.41
N ALA A 128 -8.32 -13.36 -5.20
CA ALA A 128 -8.52 -12.25 -4.27
C ALA A 128 -7.19 -11.60 -3.83
N TRP A 129 -6.08 -12.35 -3.80
CA TRP A 129 -4.76 -11.80 -3.55
C TRP A 129 -4.24 -10.98 -4.73
N TYR A 130 -4.36 -11.47 -5.97
CA TYR A 130 -3.99 -10.71 -7.16
C TYR A 130 -4.83 -9.44 -7.33
N ALA A 131 -6.13 -9.48 -7.05
CA ALA A 131 -7.00 -8.29 -7.08
C ALA A 131 -6.52 -7.20 -6.10
N ARG A 132 -6.05 -7.59 -4.90
CA ARG A 132 -5.43 -6.64 -3.95
C ARG A 132 -4.15 -6.02 -4.50
N GLN A 133 -3.27 -6.85 -5.08
CA GLN A 133 -2.03 -6.38 -5.70
C GLN A 133 -2.33 -5.41 -6.86
N GLU A 134 -3.32 -5.73 -7.67
CA GLU A 134 -3.71 -4.87 -8.78
C GLU A 134 -4.14 -3.49 -8.30
N LEU A 135 -5.05 -3.39 -7.32
CA LEU A 135 -5.44 -2.10 -6.74
C LEU A 135 -4.25 -1.32 -6.16
N TYR A 136 -3.36 -2.03 -5.45
CA TYR A 136 -2.15 -1.45 -4.89
C TYR A 136 -1.25 -0.81 -5.97
N TRP A 137 -1.05 -1.52 -7.08
CA TRP A 137 -0.24 -1.04 -8.21
C TRP A 137 -0.96 0.03 -9.02
N GLN A 138 -2.26 -0.09 -9.26
CA GLN A 138 -3.07 0.93 -9.94
C GLN A 138 -2.99 2.29 -9.23
N GLN A 139 -3.06 2.30 -7.89
CA GLN A 139 -2.93 3.53 -7.10
C GLN A 139 -1.54 4.19 -7.23
N ARG A 140 -0.51 3.39 -7.55
CA ARG A 140 0.89 3.85 -7.72
C ARG A 140 1.26 4.18 -9.15
N ARG A 141 0.50 3.70 -10.14
CA ARG A 141 0.71 3.99 -11.57
C ARG A 141 0.51 5.47 -11.95
N LYS A 142 -0.12 6.28 -11.09
CA LYS A 142 -0.39 7.72 -11.33
C LYS A 142 0.75 8.64 -10.86
N ILE A 143 1.99 8.31 -11.19
CA ILE A 143 3.14 9.22 -11.09
C ILE A 143 3.82 9.23 -12.45
N HIS A 144 3.27 10.02 -13.37
CA HIS A 144 3.92 10.49 -14.59
C HIS A 144 3.60 11.96 -14.73
#